data_AF-A0A1I9WIK1-F1
#
_entry.id   AF-A0A1I9WIK1-F1
#
_cell.length_a   1.000
_cell.length_b   1.000
_cell.length_c   1.000
_cell.angle_alpha   90.00
_cell.angle_beta   90.00
_cell.angle_gamma   90.00
#
_symmetry.space_group_name_H-M   'P 1'
#
loop_
_entity.id
_entity.type
_entity.pdbx_description
1 polymer ?
#
loop_
_entity_poly.entity_id
_entity_poly.type
_entity_poly.pdbx_seq_one_letter_code
_entity_poly.pdbx_strand_id
1 'polypeptide(L)'
;GLQIANRLTSQINGLGQAVKNVNDGISIAQTAEGAMQASTDILQKMRTLALSSATGSLSADDRKSNNDEYQALTSELTRISQTTTFGGQKLLDGSYGTKAIQVGANANETINLSLENVAANNIGSQQVKSGALTPNATGLAAGSIAITGNGQTANVAVNLADSAKTIAAGLNGAIGGLSATASTEVKFSVDETKTKGDPAATPPVAGVPASFSIDVGGATVKIVGVTSTADLADQLK
;
A
#
# COMPACT_ATOMS: atom_id res chain seq x y z
N GLY A 1 -13.13 41.16 -42.36
CA GLY A 1 -11.68 40.99 -42.59
C GLY A 1 -10.92 40.80 -41.30
N LEU A 2 -10.77 41.86 -40.50
CA LEU A 2 -9.93 41.88 -39.29
C LEU A 2 -10.32 40.85 -38.22
N GLN A 3 -11.62 40.63 -37.97
CA GLN A 3 -12.08 39.62 -37.00
C GLN A 3 -11.75 38.18 -37.42
N ILE A 4 -11.76 37.88 -38.73
CA ILE A 4 -11.40 36.55 -39.24
C ILE A 4 -9.88 36.38 -39.19
N ALA A 5 -9.12 37.41 -39.54
CA ALA A 5 -7.66 37.40 -39.43
C ALA A 5 -7.21 37.19 -37.98
N ASN A 6 -7.78 37.91 -37.01
CA ASN A 6 -7.45 37.73 -35.59
C ASN A 6 -7.78 36.31 -35.07
N ARG A 7 -8.92 35.73 -35.51
CA ARG A 7 -9.28 34.35 -35.18
C ARG A 7 -8.29 33.34 -35.77
N LEU A 8 -7.88 33.51 -37.03
CA LEU A 8 -6.89 32.65 -37.69
C LEU A 8 -5.52 32.78 -37.02
N THR A 9 -5.08 33.99 -36.67
CA THR A 9 -3.83 34.21 -35.93
C THR A 9 -3.86 33.54 -34.56
N SER A 10 -4.98 33.64 -33.83
CA SER A 10 -5.14 32.94 -32.54
C SER A 10 -5.10 31.42 -32.70
N GLN A 11 -5.73 30.87 -33.75
CA GLN A 11 -5.66 29.43 -34.04
C GLN A 11 -4.26 28.98 -34.42
N ILE A 12 -3.54 29.72 -35.25
CA ILE A 12 -2.16 29.41 -35.63
C ILE A 12 -1.24 29.41 -34.40
N ASN A 13 -1.37 30.41 -33.54
CA ASN A 13 -0.61 30.48 -32.29
C ASN A 13 -0.98 29.32 -31.34
N GLY A 14 -2.27 28.99 -31.24
CA GLY A 14 -2.75 27.84 -30.47
C GLY A 14 -2.19 26.51 -30.97
N LEU A 15 -2.23 26.28 -32.29
CA LEU A 15 -1.65 25.09 -32.92
C LEU A 15 -0.13 25.05 -32.75
N GLY A 16 0.55 26.19 -32.81
CA GLY A 16 2.00 26.27 -32.56
C GLY A 16 2.37 25.82 -31.15
N GLN A 17 1.58 26.21 -30.14
CA GLN A 17 1.78 25.73 -28.77
C GLN A 17 1.38 24.25 -28.63
N ALA A 18 0.31 23.82 -29.28
CA ALA A 18 -0.12 22.43 -29.28
C ALA A 18 0.97 21.48 -29.83
N VAL A 19 1.67 21.87 -30.90
CA VAL A 19 2.80 21.10 -31.44
C VAL A 19 3.91 20.96 -30.39
N LYS A 20 4.23 22.01 -29.62
CA LYS A 20 5.22 21.90 -28.53
C LYS A 20 4.74 20.94 -27.44
N ASN A 21 3.50 21.08 -26.99
CA ASN A 21 2.90 20.20 -25.98
C ASN A 21 2.90 18.72 -26.42
N VAL A 22 2.64 18.46 -27.71
CA VAL A 22 2.70 17.11 -28.29
C VAL A 22 4.13 16.57 -28.28
N ASN A 23 5.12 17.37 -28.64
CA ASN A 23 6.53 16.94 -28.60
C ASN A 23 7.00 16.64 -27.16
N ASP A 24 6.56 17.43 -26.18
CA ASP A 24 6.81 17.14 -24.76
C ASP A 24 6.13 15.83 -24.35
N GLY A 25 4.89 15.63 -24.78
CA GLY A 25 4.13 14.39 -24.60
C GLY A 25 4.84 13.16 -25.14
N ILE A 26 5.35 13.24 -26.37
CA ILE A 26 6.14 12.19 -27.01
C ILE A 26 7.40 11.91 -26.20
N SER A 27 8.09 12.95 -25.75
CA SER A 27 9.33 12.82 -24.97
C SER A 27 9.09 12.15 -23.62
N ILE A 28 7.97 12.47 -22.95
CA ILE A 28 7.53 11.81 -21.73
C ILE A 28 7.25 10.34 -22.00
N ALA A 29 6.46 10.03 -23.04
CA ALA A 29 6.11 8.67 -23.40
C ALA A 29 7.35 7.83 -23.73
N GLN A 30 8.30 8.37 -24.50
CA GLN A 30 9.56 7.69 -24.83
C GLN A 30 10.44 7.44 -23.60
N THR A 31 10.51 8.41 -22.69
CA THR A 31 11.25 8.25 -21.42
C THR A 31 10.63 7.15 -20.56
N ALA A 32 9.31 7.14 -20.45
CA ALA A 32 8.58 6.09 -19.76
C ALA A 32 8.76 4.71 -20.43
N GLU A 33 8.68 4.65 -21.76
CA GLU A 33 8.84 3.42 -22.54
C GLU A 33 10.24 2.81 -22.37
N GLY A 34 11.30 3.62 -22.45
CA GLY A 34 12.67 3.13 -22.22
C GLY A 34 12.85 2.56 -20.81
N ALA A 35 12.28 3.20 -19.79
CA ALA A 35 12.31 2.69 -18.42
C ALA A 35 11.45 1.41 -18.25
N MET A 36 10.32 1.30 -18.95
CA MET A 36 9.48 0.10 -18.97
C MET A 36 10.15 -1.07 -19.70
N GLN A 37 10.93 -0.82 -20.75
CA GLN A 37 11.75 -1.84 -21.41
C GLN A 37 12.78 -2.43 -20.43
N ALA A 38 13.53 -1.57 -19.73
CA ALA A 38 14.46 -2.01 -18.69
C ALA A 38 13.75 -2.80 -17.57
N SER A 39 12.56 -2.36 -17.17
CA SER A 39 11.74 -3.08 -16.18
C SER A 39 11.30 -4.46 -16.71
N THR A 40 10.94 -4.56 -17.99
CA THR A 40 10.57 -5.82 -18.64
C THR A 40 11.73 -6.81 -18.67
N ASP A 41 12.94 -6.36 -19.01
CA ASP A 41 14.14 -7.19 -19.02
C ASP A 41 14.46 -7.73 -17.62
N ILE A 42 14.29 -6.91 -16.58
CA ILE A 42 14.45 -7.35 -15.19
C ILE A 42 13.38 -8.39 -14.82
N LEU A 43 12.12 -8.18 -15.18
CA LEU A 43 11.04 -9.13 -14.91
C LEU A 43 11.28 -10.48 -15.61
N GLN A 44 11.84 -10.49 -16.82
CA GLN A 44 12.23 -11.72 -17.50
C GLN A 44 13.34 -12.47 -16.75
N LYS A 45 14.35 -11.75 -16.22
CA LYS A 45 15.39 -12.36 -15.36
C LYS A 45 14.80 -12.91 -14.06
N MET A 46 13.95 -12.14 -13.39
CA MET A 46 13.24 -12.57 -12.18
C MET A 46 12.42 -13.83 -12.43
N ARG A 47 11.75 -13.94 -13.59
CA ARG A 47 11.03 -15.16 -14.00
C ARG A 47 11.96 -16.36 -14.16
N THR A 48 13.12 -16.17 -14.80
CA THR A 48 14.13 -17.24 -14.97
C THR A 48 14.66 -17.72 -13.62
N LEU A 49 14.97 -16.80 -12.70
CA LEU A 49 15.40 -17.12 -11.34
C LEU A 49 14.31 -17.84 -10.52
N ALA A 50 13.04 -17.44 -10.67
CA ALA A 50 11.92 -18.10 -10.01
C ALA A 50 11.74 -19.53 -10.53
N LEU A 51 11.86 -19.73 -11.85
CA LEU A 51 11.76 -21.05 -12.48
C LEU A 51 12.93 -21.95 -12.08
N SER A 52 14.16 -21.43 -12.04
CA SER A 52 15.33 -22.20 -11.59
C SER A 52 15.20 -22.59 -10.11
N SER A 53 14.68 -21.70 -9.26
CA SER A 53 14.48 -21.96 -7.83
C SER A 53 13.37 -22.99 -7.56
N ALA A 54 12.39 -23.10 -8.47
CA ALA A 54 11.34 -24.11 -8.42
C ALA A 54 11.81 -25.52 -8.83
N THR A 55 12.99 -25.66 -9.45
CA THR A 55 13.53 -26.99 -9.78
C THR A 55 14.00 -27.71 -8.51
N GLY A 56 13.57 -28.97 -8.35
CA GLY A 56 13.79 -29.76 -7.13
C GLY A 56 15.25 -30.16 -6.88
N SER A 57 16.13 -30.06 -7.88
CA SER A 57 17.55 -30.46 -7.78
C SER A 57 18.47 -29.39 -7.19
N LEU A 58 17.94 -28.19 -6.94
CA LEU A 58 18.74 -27.06 -6.46
C LEU A 58 18.97 -27.13 -4.95
N SER A 59 20.20 -26.88 -4.48
CA SER A 59 20.53 -26.88 -3.05
C SER A 59 19.91 -25.68 -2.32
N ALA A 60 19.90 -25.70 -0.99
CA ALA A 60 19.40 -24.57 -0.20
C ALA A 60 20.25 -23.29 -0.41
N ASP A 61 21.57 -23.44 -0.54
CA ASP A 61 22.51 -22.33 -0.75
C ASP A 61 22.37 -21.72 -2.15
N ASP A 62 22.09 -22.53 -3.16
CA ASP A 62 21.82 -22.08 -4.53
C ASP A 62 20.47 -21.34 -4.62
N ARG A 63 19.43 -21.84 -3.93
CA ARG A 63 18.13 -21.13 -3.82
C ARG A 63 18.30 -19.79 -3.11
N LYS A 64 19.13 -19.75 -2.07
CA LYS A 64 19.46 -18.51 -1.36
C LYS A 64 20.14 -17.50 -2.30
N SER A 65 21.15 -17.94 -3.06
CA SER A 65 21.88 -17.06 -3.99
C SER A 65 20.97 -16.52 -5.10
N ASN A 66 20.13 -17.37 -5.71
CA ASN A 66 19.15 -16.94 -6.71
C ASN A 66 18.15 -15.92 -6.16
N ASN A 67 17.75 -16.07 -4.89
CA ASN A 67 16.82 -15.15 -4.27
C ASN A 67 17.49 -13.85 -3.80
N ASP A 68 18.76 -13.88 -3.42
CA ASP A 68 19.54 -12.65 -3.18
C ASP A 68 19.66 -11.83 -4.49
N GLU A 69 19.85 -12.50 -5.64
CA GLU A 69 19.75 -11.86 -6.95
C GLU A 69 18.33 -11.35 -7.24
N TYR A 70 17.28 -12.14 -6.95
CA TYR A 70 15.88 -11.72 -7.11
C TYR A 70 15.56 -10.46 -6.29
N GLN A 71 16.05 -10.35 -5.05
CA GLN A 71 15.89 -9.16 -4.22
C GLN A 71 16.63 -7.94 -4.80
N ALA A 72 17.85 -8.13 -5.31
CA ALA A 72 18.58 -7.06 -5.98
C ALA A 72 17.82 -6.54 -7.21
N LEU A 73 17.27 -7.44 -8.02
CA LEU A 73 16.43 -7.10 -9.17
C LEU A 73 15.13 -6.39 -8.75
N THR A 74 14.50 -6.81 -7.64
CA THR A 74 13.32 -6.17 -7.05
C THR A 74 13.62 -4.73 -6.61
N SER A 75 14.78 -4.53 -5.95
CA SER A 75 15.27 -3.21 -5.57
C SER A 75 15.53 -2.34 -6.81
N GLU A 76 16.08 -2.94 -7.88
CA GLU A 76 16.35 -2.23 -9.12
C GLU A 76 15.08 -1.79 -9.85
N LEU A 77 14.02 -2.63 -9.89
CA LEU A 77 12.71 -2.22 -10.38
C LEU A 77 12.14 -1.03 -9.60
N THR A 78 12.26 -1.08 -8.27
CA THR A 78 11.83 0.03 -7.40
C THR A 78 12.64 1.30 -7.67
N ARG A 79 13.95 1.16 -7.90
CA ARG A 79 14.84 2.28 -8.27
C ARG A 79 14.46 2.87 -9.62
N ILE A 80 14.19 2.07 -10.64
CA ILE A 80 13.77 2.55 -11.97
C ILE A 80 12.47 3.34 -11.86
N SER A 81 11.47 2.79 -11.16
CA SER A 81 10.20 3.47 -10.88
C SER A 81 10.41 4.84 -10.20
N GLN A 82 11.26 4.91 -9.17
CA GLN A 82 11.52 6.13 -8.41
C GLN A 82 12.45 7.14 -9.11
N THR A 83 13.35 6.70 -9.99
CA THR A 83 14.34 7.57 -10.65
C THR A 83 13.87 8.07 -12.01
N THR A 84 12.88 7.44 -12.62
CA THR A 84 12.36 7.85 -13.93
C THR A 84 11.57 9.15 -13.81
N THR A 85 12.19 10.26 -14.25
CA THR A 85 11.61 11.60 -14.23
C THR A 85 11.71 12.30 -15.57
N PHE A 86 10.72 13.13 -15.88
CA PHE A 86 10.78 14.09 -16.98
C PHE A 86 10.36 15.47 -16.48
N GLY A 87 11.18 16.50 -16.72
CA GLY A 87 10.87 17.87 -16.29
C GLY A 87 10.62 18.02 -14.78
N GLY A 88 11.23 17.16 -13.95
CA GLY A 88 11.03 17.12 -12.50
C GLY A 88 9.81 16.33 -12.02
N GLN A 89 8.97 15.84 -12.93
CA GLN A 89 7.82 14.98 -12.62
C GLN A 89 8.22 13.51 -12.66
N LYS A 90 7.79 12.73 -11.66
CA LYS A 90 7.96 11.27 -11.63
C LYS A 90 6.95 10.64 -12.58
N LEU A 91 7.40 9.65 -13.35
CA LEU A 91 6.56 9.05 -14.40
C LEU A 91 5.96 7.70 -13.97
N LEU A 92 6.69 6.91 -13.17
CA LEU A 92 6.46 5.48 -13.01
C LEU A 92 6.25 5.03 -11.56
N ASP A 93 6.11 5.96 -10.63
CA ASP A 93 5.88 5.71 -9.19
C ASP A 93 4.40 5.71 -8.80
N GLY A 94 3.51 5.90 -9.78
CA GLY A 94 2.06 6.01 -9.59
C GLY A 94 1.54 7.41 -9.26
N SER A 95 2.42 8.40 -9.03
CA SER A 95 2.00 9.79 -8.78
C SER A 95 1.59 10.53 -10.05
N TYR A 96 2.04 10.06 -11.23
CA TYR A 96 1.75 10.70 -12.51
C TYR A 96 0.26 10.67 -12.87
N GLY A 97 -0.40 9.53 -12.65
CA GLY A 97 -1.83 9.31 -12.92
C GLY A 97 -2.18 9.49 -14.40
N THR A 98 -3.32 10.13 -14.66
CA THR A 98 -3.75 10.51 -16.02
C THR A 98 -3.55 12.02 -16.21
N LYS A 99 -2.77 12.40 -17.22
CA LYS A 99 -2.60 13.81 -17.62
C LYS A 99 -3.11 14.03 -19.04
N ALA A 100 -3.84 15.13 -19.23
CA ALA A 100 -4.34 15.55 -20.53
C ALA A 100 -3.31 16.43 -21.23
N ILE A 101 -2.91 16.05 -22.45
CA ILE A 101 -2.01 16.80 -23.31
C ILE A 101 -2.86 17.56 -24.31
N GLN A 102 -2.82 18.89 -24.27
CA GLN A 102 -3.55 19.76 -25.18
C GLN A 102 -2.91 19.75 -26.58
N VAL A 103 -3.61 19.17 -27.55
CA VAL A 103 -3.15 18.94 -28.93
C VAL A 103 -3.81 19.82 -29.98
N GLY A 104 -4.76 20.66 -29.57
CA GLY A 104 -5.45 21.57 -30.48
C GLY A 104 -5.55 23.01 -29.95
N ALA A 105 -6.09 23.90 -30.78
CA ALA A 105 -6.19 25.33 -30.50
C ALA A 105 -7.41 25.69 -29.65
N ASN A 106 -8.39 24.80 -29.52
CA ASN A 106 -9.60 25.01 -28.73
C ASN A 106 -9.54 24.21 -27.41
N ALA A 107 -10.22 24.68 -26.37
CA ALA A 107 -10.28 23.99 -25.09
C ALA A 107 -10.83 22.56 -25.24
N ASN A 108 -10.25 21.61 -24.50
CA ASN A 108 -10.60 20.18 -24.47
C ASN A 108 -10.23 19.36 -25.72
N GLU A 109 -9.45 19.91 -26.65
CA GLU A 109 -8.76 19.13 -27.68
C GLU A 109 -7.52 18.46 -27.07
N THR A 110 -7.73 17.42 -26.26
CA THR A 110 -6.69 16.77 -25.46
C THR A 110 -6.54 15.28 -25.73
N ILE A 111 -5.30 14.79 -25.63
CA ILE A 111 -4.99 13.35 -25.55
C ILE A 111 -4.63 13.01 -24.11
N ASN A 112 -5.31 12.04 -23.52
CA ASN A 112 -5.01 11.58 -22.18
C ASN A 112 -3.86 10.57 -22.20
N LEU A 113 -2.81 10.84 -21.43
CA LEU A 113 -1.71 9.91 -21.16
C LEU A 113 -1.82 9.44 -19.71
N SER A 114 -2.04 8.14 -19.54
CA SER A 114 -2.04 7.46 -18.25
C SER A 114 -0.76 6.67 -18.05
N LEU A 115 -0.08 6.90 -16.93
CA LEU A 115 1.07 6.10 -16.52
C LEU A 115 0.79 5.51 -15.14
N GLU A 116 0.97 4.18 -15.04
CA GLU A 116 0.71 3.42 -13.83
C GLU A 116 2.00 3.18 -13.02
N ASN A 117 1.81 2.73 -11.78
CA ASN A 117 2.92 2.39 -10.90
C ASN A 117 3.53 1.05 -11.31
N VAL A 118 4.83 1.05 -11.64
CA VAL A 118 5.59 -0.17 -11.97
C VAL A 118 6.59 -0.57 -10.87
N ALA A 119 6.47 0.00 -9.67
CA ALA A 119 7.29 -0.41 -8.52
C ALA A 119 7.01 -1.87 -8.13
N ALA A 120 8.05 -2.56 -7.66
CA ALA A 120 8.00 -3.99 -7.36
C ALA A 120 6.98 -4.37 -6.27
N ASN A 121 6.63 -3.45 -5.37
CA ASN A 121 5.61 -3.68 -4.36
C ASN A 121 4.18 -3.80 -4.93
N ASN A 122 3.92 -3.20 -6.10
CA ASN A 122 2.63 -3.27 -6.79
C ASN A 122 2.61 -4.36 -7.88
N ILE A 123 3.75 -4.71 -8.45
CA ILE A 123 3.85 -5.82 -9.41
C ILE A 123 4.09 -7.13 -8.64
N GLY A 124 3.01 -7.84 -8.31
CA GLY A 124 3.09 -9.25 -7.90
C GLY A 124 3.57 -9.52 -6.48
N SER A 125 3.37 -8.60 -5.53
CA SER A 125 3.66 -8.87 -4.12
C SER A 125 2.74 -10.00 -3.60
N GLN A 126 3.33 -11.17 -3.36
CA GLN A 126 2.68 -12.29 -2.67
C GLN A 126 2.53 -11.92 -1.19
N GLN A 127 1.50 -11.13 -0.87
CA GLN A 127 1.13 -10.84 0.51
C GLN A 127 0.39 -12.05 1.09
N VAL A 128 1.11 -12.92 1.80
CA VAL A 128 0.47 -13.95 2.61
C VAL A 128 -0.11 -13.25 3.85
N LYS A 129 -1.41 -12.98 3.84
CA LYS A 129 -2.12 -12.54 5.04
C LYS A 129 -2.15 -13.70 6.03
N SER A 130 -1.51 -13.54 7.18
CA SER A 130 -1.69 -14.46 8.32
C SER A 130 -3.16 -14.43 8.77
N GLY A 131 -3.69 -15.59 9.13
CA GLY A 131 -5.08 -15.74 9.58
C GLY A 131 -5.36 -14.93 10.86
N ALA A 132 -6.59 -14.44 11.00
CA ALA A 132 -7.01 -13.69 12.17
C ALA A 132 -6.93 -14.57 13.44
N LEU A 133 -6.17 -14.12 14.44
CA LEU A 133 -6.12 -14.72 15.78
C LEU A 133 -7.03 -13.89 16.70
N THR A 134 -8.00 -14.54 17.34
CA THR A 134 -8.82 -13.91 18.38
C THR A 134 -7.95 -13.54 19.58
N PRO A 135 -7.93 -12.26 20.03
CA PRO A 135 -7.19 -11.86 21.22
C PRO A 135 -7.64 -12.64 22.46
N ASN A 136 -6.70 -13.22 23.20
CA ASN A 136 -6.94 -13.85 24.51
C ASN A 136 -6.30 -12.98 25.61
N ALA A 137 -6.97 -12.85 26.76
CA ALA A 137 -6.47 -12.16 27.94
C ALA A 137 -5.11 -12.67 28.46
N THR A 138 -4.72 -13.91 28.14
CA THR A 138 -3.41 -14.48 28.48
C THR A 138 -2.31 -14.22 27.43
N GLY A 139 -2.63 -13.46 26.36
CA GLY A 139 -1.74 -13.27 25.22
C GLY A 139 -1.58 -14.54 24.37
N LEU A 140 -0.63 -14.51 23.43
CA LEU A 140 -0.25 -15.68 22.64
C LEU A 140 0.57 -16.65 23.51
N ALA A 141 0.29 -17.94 23.41
CA ALA A 141 1.10 -18.97 24.08
C ALA A 141 2.54 -18.92 23.58
N ALA A 142 3.50 -19.11 24.48
CA ALA A 142 4.91 -19.15 24.09
C ALA A 142 5.16 -20.29 23.10
N GLY A 143 5.94 -20.02 22.07
CA GLY A 143 6.18 -20.96 20.98
C GLY A 143 7.21 -20.46 19.98
N SER A 144 7.48 -21.25 18.95
CA SER A 144 8.33 -20.84 17.85
C SER A 144 7.54 -20.82 16.55
N ILE A 145 7.58 -19.70 15.85
CA ILE A 145 7.07 -19.59 14.48
C ILE A 145 8.22 -20.00 13.56
N ALA A 146 8.06 -21.12 12.87
CA ALA A 146 8.94 -21.50 11.79
C ALA A 146 8.54 -20.74 10.53
N ILE A 147 9.43 -19.89 10.05
CA ILE A 147 9.28 -19.12 8.82
C ILE A 147 10.14 -19.78 7.78
N THR A 148 9.53 -20.25 6.70
CA THR A 148 10.24 -20.80 5.55
C THR A 148 10.07 -19.87 4.38
N GLY A 149 11.16 -19.32 3.87
CA GLY A 149 11.19 -18.42 2.72
C GLY A 149 12.63 -18.08 2.35
N ASN A 150 12.88 -17.66 1.10
CA ASN A 150 14.25 -17.41 0.61
C ASN A 150 15.18 -18.64 0.77
N GLY A 151 14.66 -19.86 0.59
CA GLY A 151 15.43 -21.10 0.80
C GLY A 151 15.92 -21.34 2.23
N GLN A 152 15.55 -20.47 3.18
CA GLN A 152 15.96 -20.50 4.57
C GLN A 152 14.77 -20.81 5.47
N THR A 153 15.04 -21.50 6.57
CA THR A 153 14.09 -21.67 7.66
C THR A 153 14.62 -20.91 8.87
N ALA A 154 13.87 -19.92 9.33
CA ALA A 154 14.17 -19.16 10.54
C ALA A 154 13.10 -19.44 11.59
N ASN A 155 13.54 -19.66 12.82
CA ASN A 155 12.66 -19.84 13.96
C ASN A 155 12.61 -18.52 14.75
N VAL A 156 11.45 -17.87 14.75
CA VAL A 156 11.22 -16.69 15.59
C VAL A 156 10.55 -17.14 16.87
N ALA A 157 11.21 -16.86 18.00
CA ALA A 157 10.65 -17.14 19.31
C ALA A 157 9.56 -16.12 19.63
N VAL A 158 8.42 -16.63 20.08
CA VAL A 158 7.32 -15.85 20.64
C VAL A 158 7.28 -16.17 22.13
N ASN A 159 7.49 -15.15 22.95
CA ASN A 159 7.39 -15.30 24.40
C ASN A 159 5.94 -15.14 24.84
N LEU A 160 5.65 -15.64 26.04
CA LEU A 160 4.36 -15.44 26.67
C LEU A 160 4.07 -13.94 26.80
N ALA A 161 2.87 -13.52 26.38
CA ALA A 161 2.41 -12.13 26.38
C ALA A 161 3.16 -11.16 25.44
N ASP A 162 3.95 -11.65 24.48
CA ASP A 162 4.48 -10.78 23.42
C ASP A 162 3.35 -10.10 22.65
N SER A 163 3.49 -8.78 22.45
CA SER A 163 2.55 -8.02 21.65
C SER A 163 2.68 -8.38 20.16
N ALA A 164 1.61 -8.23 19.37
CA ALA A 164 1.68 -8.43 17.92
C ALA A 164 2.76 -7.55 17.27
N LYS A 165 3.01 -6.35 17.83
CA LYS A 165 4.10 -5.46 17.41
C LYS A 165 5.48 -6.08 17.66
N THR A 166 5.70 -6.66 18.83
CA THR A 166 6.96 -7.33 19.19
C THR A 166 7.22 -8.52 18.27
N ILE A 167 6.19 -9.32 18.01
CA ILE A 167 6.28 -10.48 17.12
C ILE A 167 6.58 -10.02 15.70
N ALA A 168 5.86 -9.03 15.15
CA ALA A 168 6.13 -8.50 13.81
C ALA A 168 7.54 -7.90 13.69
N ALA A 169 8.04 -7.24 14.74
CA ALA A 169 9.43 -6.77 14.78
C ALA A 169 10.44 -7.94 14.76
N GLY A 170 10.16 -9.03 15.48
CA GLY A 170 11.00 -10.25 15.45
C GLY A 170 10.95 -11.00 14.11
N LEU A 171 9.84 -10.88 13.36
CA LEU A 171 9.69 -11.40 12.01
C LEU A 171 10.45 -10.54 10.98
N ASN A 172 10.53 -9.22 11.17
CA ASN A 172 11.26 -8.32 10.29
C ASN A 172 12.76 -8.65 10.26
N GLY A 173 13.24 -9.04 9.09
CA GLY A 173 14.65 -9.44 8.90
C GLY A 173 14.99 -10.86 9.35
N ALA A 174 14.02 -11.67 9.80
CA ALA A 174 14.24 -13.08 10.13
C ALA A 174 14.66 -13.91 8.90
N ILE A 175 14.17 -13.53 7.71
CA ILE A 175 14.64 -14.01 6.41
C ILE A 175 14.77 -12.81 5.46
N GLY A 176 15.68 -12.86 4.49
CA GLY A 176 15.90 -11.76 3.54
C GLY A 176 14.62 -11.47 2.73
N GLY A 177 14.18 -10.21 2.75
CA GLY A 177 12.99 -9.73 2.04
C GLY A 177 11.67 -9.81 2.82
N LEU A 178 11.67 -10.32 4.07
CA LEU A 178 10.46 -10.35 4.90
C LEU A 178 10.22 -9.01 5.61
N SER A 179 9.07 -8.40 5.30
CA SER A 179 8.49 -7.29 6.06
C SER A 179 7.15 -7.72 6.66
N ALA A 180 7.07 -7.75 7.98
CA ALA A 180 5.88 -8.00 8.77
C ALA A 180 5.37 -6.71 9.42
N THR A 181 4.06 -6.50 9.33
CA THR A 181 3.36 -5.42 10.04
C THR A 181 2.28 -6.04 10.91
N ALA A 182 2.05 -5.44 12.08
CA ALA A 182 0.99 -5.83 12.99
C ALA A 182 -0.01 -4.70 13.14
N SER A 183 -1.30 -5.04 13.07
CA SER A 183 -2.40 -4.15 13.40
C SER A 183 -3.29 -4.83 14.44
N THR A 184 -3.81 -4.05 15.38
CA THR A 184 -4.79 -4.52 16.37
C THR A 184 -6.10 -3.80 16.10
N GLU A 185 -7.11 -4.55 15.69
CA GLU A 185 -8.46 -4.03 15.48
C GLU A 185 -9.34 -4.48 16.65
N VAL A 186 -10.00 -3.51 17.30
CA VAL A 186 -10.93 -3.77 18.41
C VAL A 186 -12.31 -3.28 18.00
N LYS A 187 -13.28 -4.18 18.01
CA LYS A 187 -14.68 -3.85 17.77
C LYS A 187 -15.39 -3.67 19.10
N PHE A 188 -15.86 -2.46 19.37
CA PHE A 188 -16.70 -2.16 20.52
C PHE A 188 -18.18 -2.09 20.12
N SER A 189 -19.04 -2.55 21.02
CA SER A 189 -20.49 -2.44 20.88
C SER A 189 -21.08 -2.04 22.22
N VAL A 190 -22.06 -1.12 22.22
CA VAL A 190 -22.77 -0.70 23.42
C VAL A 190 -24.11 -1.42 23.48
N ASP A 191 -24.38 -2.09 24.59
CA ASP A 191 -25.72 -2.60 24.88
C ASP A 191 -26.62 -1.44 25.32
N GLU A 192 -27.36 -0.90 24.35
CA GLU A 192 -28.21 0.27 24.55
C GLU A 192 -29.36 0.00 25.53
N THR A 193 -29.78 -1.26 25.67
CA THR A 193 -30.85 -1.66 26.60
C THR A 193 -30.45 -1.42 28.06
N LYS A 194 -29.16 -1.59 28.37
CA LYS A 194 -28.61 -1.39 29.72
C LYS A 194 -28.16 0.04 29.98
N THR A 195 -27.71 0.73 28.94
CA THR A 195 -27.10 2.07 29.09
C THR A 195 -28.10 3.21 28.94
N LYS A 196 -29.16 3.06 28.13
CA LYS A 196 -30.30 3.99 28.08
C LYS A 196 -31.41 3.61 29.05
N GLY A 197 -31.46 2.34 29.44
CA GLY A 197 -32.55 1.78 30.24
C GLY A 197 -33.78 1.49 29.39
N ASP A 198 -34.75 0.82 29.99
CA ASP A 198 -36.03 0.52 29.36
C ASP A 198 -37.15 1.20 30.15
N PRO A 199 -37.59 2.41 29.73
CA PRO A 199 -38.69 3.11 30.38
C PRO A 199 -40.04 2.41 30.15
N ALA A 200 -40.13 1.46 29.22
CA ALA A 200 -41.33 0.66 28.94
C ALA A 200 -41.36 -0.68 29.72
N ALA A 201 -40.25 -1.09 30.35
CA ALA A 201 -40.21 -2.25 31.23
C ALA A 201 -41.10 -2.05 32.48
N THR A 202 -41.62 -3.16 33.04
CA THR A 202 -42.43 -3.14 34.27
C THR A 202 -41.76 -4.01 35.34
N PRO A 203 -41.10 -3.43 36.36
CA PRO A 203 -40.92 -2.00 36.63
C PRO A 203 -39.91 -1.31 35.69
N PRO A 204 -40.01 0.02 35.48
CA PRO A 204 -39.09 0.76 34.61
C PRO A 204 -37.64 0.60 35.04
N VAL A 205 -36.74 0.36 34.09
CA VAL A 205 -35.32 0.17 34.36
C VAL A 205 -34.56 1.43 33.96
N ALA A 206 -33.94 2.11 34.92
CA ALA A 206 -33.07 3.25 34.64
C ALA A 206 -31.75 2.78 34.01
N GLY A 207 -31.32 3.45 32.92
CA GLY A 207 -30.05 3.18 32.27
C GLY A 207 -28.87 3.66 33.09
N VAL A 208 -27.76 2.93 33.03
CA VAL A 208 -26.48 3.35 33.63
C VAL A 208 -25.49 3.61 32.49
N PRO A 209 -25.09 4.87 32.24
CA PRO A 209 -24.11 5.19 31.21
C PRO A 209 -22.77 4.49 31.47
N ALA A 210 -22.17 3.94 30.43
CA ALA A 210 -20.87 3.27 30.55
C ALA A 210 -19.74 4.31 30.56
N SER A 211 -18.79 4.17 31.49
CA SER A 211 -17.56 4.95 31.51
C SER A 211 -16.37 4.02 31.70
N PHE A 212 -15.35 4.16 30.88
CA PHE A 212 -14.16 3.32 30.91
C PHE A 212 -12.95 4.06 30.31
N SER A 213 -11.76 3.51 30.52
CA SER A 213 -10.53 4.04 29.93
C SER A 213 -9.91 3.00 29.02
N ILE A 214 -9.37 3.43 27.88
CA ILE A 214 -8.60 2.60 26.96
C ILE A 214 -7.17 3.10 26.97
N ASP A 215 -6.20 2.22 27.23
CA ASP A 215 -4.79 2.53 27.10
C ASP A 215 -4.24 1.96 25.78
N VAL A 216 -3.70 2.84 24.92
CA VAL A 216 -3.07 2.47 23.63
C VAL A 216 -1.66 3.03 23.59
N GLY A 217 -0.64 2.15 23.62
CA GLY A 217 0.76 2.54 23.42
C GLY A 217 1.28 3.60 24.41
N GLY A 218 0.68 3.70 25.60
CA GLY A 218 1.01 4.69 26.63
C GLY A 218 0.09 5.93 26.67
N ALA A 219 -0.86 6.05 25.73
CA ALA A 219 -1.90 7.08 25.76
C ALA A 219 -3.20 6.52 26.32
N THR A 220 -3.79 7.22 27.29
CA THR A 220 -5.10 6.87 27.87
C THR A 220 -6.20 7.69 27.21
N VAL A 221 -7.15 7.05 26.54
CA VAL A 221 -8.40 7.64 26.08
C VAL A 221 -9.47 7.36 27.14
N LYS A 222 -10.00 8.43 27.75
CA LYS A 222 -11.11 8.32 28.70
C LYS A 222 -12.42 8.47 27.96
N ILE A 223 -13.27 7.46 28.09
CA ILE A 223 -14.59 7.44 27.51
C ILE A 223 -15.61 7.53 28.64
N VAL A 224 -16.48 8.54 28.59
CA VAL A 224 -17.36 8.90 29.71
C VAL A 224 -18.79 9.00 29.23
N GLY A 225 -19.70 8.36 29.99
CA GLY A 225 -21.13 8.55 29.83
C GLY A 225 -21.71 8.01 28.52
N VAL A 226 -21.21 6.90 28.01
CA VAL A 226 -21.67 6.32 26.74
C VAL A 226 -23.03 5.65 26.90
N THR A 227 -23.99 6.01 26.04
CA THR A 227 -25.33 5.41 26.02
C THR A 227 -25.69 4.74 24.71
N SER A 228 -24.93 4.99 23.65
CA SER A 228 -25.13 4.39 22.34
C SER A 228 -23.80 4.05 21.65
N THR A 229 -23.85 3.17 20.65
CA THR A 229 -22.65 2.89 19.84
C THR A 229 -22.21 4.12 19.03
N ALA A 230 -23.13 5.04 18.72
CA ALA A 230 -22.80 6.31 18.08
C ALA A 230 -22.07 7.27 19.02
N ASP A 231 -22.51 7.39 20.29
CA ASP A 231 -21.83 8.19 21.31
C ASP A 231 -20.40 7.70 21.52
N LEU A 232 -20.22 6.37 21.48
CA LEU A 232 -18.90 5.75 21.59
C LEU A 232 -18.02 6.11 20.40
N ALA A 233 -18.57 6.04 19.18
CA ALA A 233 -17.84 6.35 17.96
C ALA A 233 -17.40 7.81 17.89
N ASP A 234 -18.22 8.75 18.40
CA ASP A 234 -17.87 10.17 18.44
C ASP A 234 -16.77 10.48 19.46
N GLN A 235 -16.69 9.73 20.56
CA GLN A 235 -15.59 9.87 21.54
C GLN A 235 -14.28 9.19 21.11
N LEU A 236 -14.31 8.38 20.05
CA LEU A 236 -13.15 7.66 19.50
C LEU A 236 -12.52 8.36 18.28
N LYS A 237 -13.12 9.44 17.76
CA LYS A 237 -12.56 10.26 16.68
C LYS A 237 -11.49 11.21 17.20
#